data_AF-A0A950QS31-F1
#
_entry.id   AF-A0A950QS31-F1
#
_cell.length_a   1.000
_cell.length_b   1.000
_cell.length_c   1.000
_cell.angle_alpha   90.00
_cell.angle_beta   90.00
_cell.angle_gamma   90.00
#
_symmetry.space_group_name_H-M   'P 1'
#
loop_
_entity.id
_entity.type
_entity.pdbx_description
1 polymer ?
#
loop_
_entity_poly.entity_id
_entity_poly.type
_entity_poly.pdbx_seq_one_letter_code
_entity_poly.pdbx_strand_id
1 'polypeptide(L)'
;MFKFFRRHRTVVMISLVFCTLGLLLFGIGGTSFMQSPRDAVAKVNGNKITGEQFERVYRVMSQQKPDASAKERQQMLGQAFNELIRQEVLSNEAERYGISVSDEELMYQLAAVPAFQRDSHFDEGTYRQIVQRVFGQTPADFEKDHRKDVAVRKLNLLIASAVQVSDAEINVEKDSFLSAEKDPKAREKLQSDPKGLRDAIRDKQINLVFADWLNRLNSQLKVTIVSDAFRQRLNGGAVSNAPGGAAAPAGNPNPPK
;
A
#
# COMPACT_ATOMS: atom_id res chain seq x y z
N MET A 1 44.28 15.98 -33.66
CA MET A 1 43.16 15.36 -32.92
C MET A 1 41.88 16.22 -32.84
N PHE A 2 41.92 17.55 -32.95
CA PHE A 2 40.73 18.45 -32.89
C PHE A 2 39.95 18.70 -34.21
N LYS A 3 40.07 17.85 -35.24
CA LYS A 3 39.31 18.01 -36.51
C LYS A 3 38.19 16.98 -36.72
N PHE A 4 38.08 15.97 -35.86
CA PHE A 4 36.98 14.99 -35.91
C PHE A 4 35.69 15.53 -35.24
N PHE A 5 35.83 16.43 -34.26
CA PHE A 5 34.70 16.93 -33.46
C PHE A 5 33.84 18.01 -34.12
N ARG A 6 34.31 18.66 -35.20
CA ARG A 6 33.48 19.63 -35.96
C ARG A 6 32.60 18.97 -37.03
N ARG A 7 32.99 17.81 -37.55
CA ARG A 7 32.30 17.18 -38.70
C ARG A 7 31.07 16.36 -38.30
N HIS A 8 31.05 15.83 -37.08
CA HIS A 8 29.91 15.08 -36.54
C HIS A 8 29.05 15.88 -35.57
N ARG A 9 29.37 17.16 -35.32
CA ARG A 9 28.66 18.00 -34.35
C ARG A 9 27.16 18.13 -34.67
N THR A 10 26.79 18.17 -35.95
CA THR A 10 25.39 18.18 -36.39
C THR A 10 24.71 16.83 -36.17
N VAL A 11 25.40 15.71 -36.43
CA VAL A 11 24.86 14.35 -36.24
C VAL A 11 24.68 14.03 -34.76
N VAL A 12 25.63 14.43 -33.91
CA VAL A 12 25.55 14.27 -32.45
C VAL A 12 24.48 15.18 -31.86
N MET A 13 24.31 16.41 -32.36
CA MET A 13 23.21 17.29 -31.94
C MET A 13 21.85 16.72 -32.36
N ILE A 14 21.73 16.18 -33.58
CA ILE A 14 20.47 15.54 -34.04
C ILE A 14 20.18 14.29 -33.22
N SER A 15 21.16 13.44 -32.94
CA SER A 15 20.94 12.24 -32.11
C SER A 15 20.58 12.62 -30.67
N LEU A 16 21.21 13.65 -30.10
CA LEU A 16 20.88 14.15 -28.77
C LEU A 16 19.44 14.68 -28.73
N VAL A 17 19.04 15.47 -29.74
CA VAL A 17 17.68 16.00 -29.87
C VAL A 17 16.67 14.86 -30.00
N PHE A 18 16.93 13.85 -30.85
CA PHE A 18 16.06 12.68 -30.98
C PHE A 18 16.02 11.81 -29.72
N CYS A 19 17.13 11.70 -28.98
CA CYS A 19 17.19 10.96 -27.73
C CYS A 19 16.42 11.69 -26.62
N THR A 20 16.53 13.02 -26.55
CA THR A 20 15.73 13.87 -25.65
C THR A 20 14.26 13.91 -26.05
N LEU A 21 13.94 13.90 -27.35
CA LEU A 21 12.57 13.86 -27.84
C LEU A 21 11.95 12.47 -27.61
N GLY A 22 12.72 11.39 -27.77
CA GLY A 22 12.33 10.04 -27.38
C GLY A 22 12.07 9.93 -25.87
N LEU A 23 12.90 10.58 -25.04
CA LEU A 23 12.67 10.71 -23.60
C LEU A 23 11.45 11.59 -23.25
N LEU A 24 11.08 12.57 -24.08
CA LEU A 24 9.85 13.36 -23.90
C LEU A 24 8.59 12.59 -24.35
N LEU A 25 8.73 11.71 -25.36
CA LEU A 25 7.65 10.84 -25.83
C LEU A 25 7.44 9.60 -24.94
N PHE A 26 8.48 9.09 -24.29
CA PHE A 26 8.42 7.92 -23.40
C PHE A 26 8.54 8.26 -21.89
N GLY A 27 8.90 9.48 -21.55
CA GLY A 27 9.08 9.96 -20.18
C GLY A 27 8.01 10.96 -19.78
N ILE A 28 7.17 10.53 -18.84
CA ILE A 28 6.24 11.35 -18.04
C ILE A 28 4.98 11.81 -18.77
N GLY A 29 4.09 10.85 -19.08
CA GLY A 29 2.65 11.10 -19.23
C GLY A 29 2.09 10.84 -20.61
N GLY A 30 1.32 9.76 -20.76
CA GLY A 30 0.41 9.54 -21.89
C GLY A 30 0.83 8.45 -22.86
N THR A 31 0.48 7.20 -22.53
CA THR A 31 0.20 6.18 -23.55
C THR A 31 -1.10 5.47 -23.17
N SER A 32 -2.21 6.15 -23.40
CA SER A 32 -3.54 5.55 -23.42
C SER A 32 -3.76 4.91 -24.78
N PHE A 33 -3.26 3.70 -25.04
CA PHE A 33 -3.81 2.80 -26.07
C PHE A 33 -3.38 1.37 -25.71
N MET A 34 -4.37 0.52 -25.42
CA MET A 34 -4.28 -0.86 -24.89
C MET A 34 -3.85 -0.98 -23.43
N GLN A 35 -4.84 -1.02 -22.54
CA GLN A 35 -4.67 -1.30 -21.11
C GLN A 35 -4.27 -2.78 -20.94
N SER A 36 -2.98 -3.05 -20.85
CA SER A 36 -2.46 -4.37 -20.48
C SER A 36 -2.75 -4.59 -18.98
N PRO A 37 -3.01 -5.83 -18.50
CA PRO A 37 -3.18 -6.13 -17.07
C PRO A 37 -2.03 -5.64 -16.16
N ARG A 38 -0.85 -5.38 -16.76
CA ARG A 38 0.35 -4.83 -16.10
C ARG A 38 0.39 -3.30 -16.03
N ASP A 39 -0.57 -2.61 -16.62
CA ASP A 39 -0.58 -1.16 -16.60
C ASP A 39 -0.95 -0.63 -15.22
N ALA A 40 -0.32 0.49 -14.86
CA ALA A 40 -0.58 1.17 -13.60
C ALA A 40 -2.01 1.73 -13.62
N VAL A 41 -2.78 1.46 -12.57
CA VAL A 41 -4.10 2.07 -12.34
C VAL A 41 -3.99 3.28 -11.42
N ALA A 42 -3.02 3.26 -10.52
CA ALA A 42 -2.70 4.38 -9.64
C ALA A 42 -1.21 4.46 -9.33
N LYS A 43 -0.79 5.59 -8.77
CA LYS A 43 0.52 5.79 -8.18
C LYS A 43 0.37 6.30 -6.75
N VAL A 44 1.18 5.78 -5.84
CA VAL A 44 1.26 6.20 -4.43
C VAL A 44 2.70 6.60 -4.16
N ASN A 45 2.94 7.89 -3.89
CA ASN A 45 4.29 8.45 -3.70
C ASN A 45 5.27 8.12 -4.84
N GLY A 46 4.75 7.92 -6.06
CA GLY A 46 5.54 7.56 -7.25
C GLY A 46 5.55 6.06 -7.58
N ASN A 47 5.23 5.18 -6.62
CA ASN A 47 5.16 3.74 -6.82
C ASN A 47 3.86 3.34 -7.50
N LYS A 48 3.94 2.44 -8.47
CA LYS A 48 2.80 2.03 -9.30
C LYS A 48 1.99 0.93 -8.61
N ILE A 49 0.67 1.09 -8.60
CA ILE A 49 -0.30 0.03 -8.32
C ILE A 49 -0.82 -0.46 -9.66
N THR A 50 -0.68 -1.75 -9.96
CA THR A 50 -1.15 -2.35 -11.22
C THR A 50 -2.61 -2.78 -11.13
N GLY A 51 -3.26 -2.90 -12.29
CA GLY A 51 -4.62 -3.44 -12.37
C GLY A 51 -4.69 -4.88 -11.83
N GLU A 52 -3.68 -5.69 -12.10
CA GLU A 52 -3.60 -7.07 -11.59
C GLU A 52 -3.56 -7.13 -10.06
N GLN A 53 -2.77 -6.28 -9.40
CA GLN A 53 -2.72 -6.19 -7.94
C GLN A 53 -4.09 -5.84 -7.37
N PHE A 54 -4.76 -4.85 -7.98
CA PHE A 54 -6.11 -4.47 -7.59
C PHE A 54 -7.13 -5.61 -7.73
N GLU A 55 -7.18 -6.25 -8.89
CA GLU A 55 -8.12 -7.37 -9.11
C GLU A 55 -7.84 -8.54 -8.17
N ARG A 56 -6.58 -8.78 -7.77
CA ARG A 56 -6.25 -9.84 -6.81
C ARG A 56 -6.87 -9.56 -5.45
N VAL A 57 -6.62 -8.37 -4.89
CA VAL A 57 -7.17 -7.98 -3.58
C VAL A 57 -8.70 -7.99 -3.62
N TYR A 58 -9.27 -7.42 -4.68
CA TYR A 58 -10.72 -7.41 -4.88
C TYR A 58 -11.31 -8.82 -5.00
N ARG A 59 -10.65 -9.73 -5.73
CA ARG A 59 -11.09 -11.12 -5.87
C ARG A 59 -11.13 -11.83 -4.52
N VAL A 60 -10.10 -11.69 -3.69
CA VAL A 60 -10.06 -12.28 -2.35
C VAL A 60 -11.22 -11.75 -1.50
N MET A 61 -11.46 -10.43 -1.50
CA MET A 61 -12.59 -9.84 -0.78
C MET A 61 -13.95 -10.34 -1.29
N SER A 62 -14.11 -10.46 -2.61
CA SER A 62 -15.35 -10.95 -3.22
C SER A 62 -15.64 -12.43 -2.91
N GLN A 63 -14.59 -13.26 -2.82
CA GLN A 63 -14.73 -14.68 -2.47
C GLN A 63 -15.18 -14.88 -1.02
N GLN A 64 -14.85 -13.95 -0.13
CA GLN A 64 -15.31 -13.98 1.26
C GLN A 64 -16.80 -13.62 1.39
N LYS A 65 -17.39 -12.96 0.39
CA LYS A 65 -18.78 -12.52 0.38
C LYS A 65 -19.41 -12.70 -1.02
N PRO A 66 -19.67 -13.95 -1.44
CA PRO A 66 -20.18 -14.23 -2.79
C PRO A 66 -21.56 -13.61 -3.05
N ASP A 67 -22.39 -13.49 -2.01
CA ASP A 67 -23.77 -12.98 -2.10
C ASP A 67 -23.88 -11.45 -1.91
N ALA A 68 -22.76 -10.72 -1.98
CA ALA A 68 -22.74 -9.28 -1.77
C ALA A 68 -23.61 -8.54 -2.79
N SER A 69 -24.41 -7.57 -2.33
CA SER A 69 -25.21 -6.68 -3.17
C SER A 69 -24.34 -5.81 -4.09
N ALA A 70 -24.94 -5.17 -5.11
CA ALA A 70 -24.22 -4.27 -6.00
C ALA A 70 -23.53 -3.11 -5.23
N LYS A 71 -24.19 -2.58 -4.20
CA LYS A 71 -23.64 -1.53 -3.34
C LYS A 71 -22.44 -2.04 -2.53
N GLU A 72 -22.52 -3.24 -1.96
CA GLU A 72 -21.42 -3.83 -1.19
C GLU A 72 -20.23 -4.15 -2.10
N ARG A 73 -20.46 -4.67 -3.30
CA ARG A 73 -19.40 -4.86 -4.31
C ARG A 73 -18.71 -3.55 -4.67
N GLN A 74 -19.48 -2.45 -4.80
CA GLN A 74 -18.90 -1.13 -5.02
C GLN A 74 -18.04 -0.67 -3.83
N GLN A 75 -18.50 -0.90 -2.60
CA GLN A 75 -17.72 -0.60 -1.40
C GLN A 75 -16.44 -1.44 -1.32
N MET A 76 -16.49 -2.73 -1.72
CA MET A 76 -15.32 -3.60 -1.79
C MET A 76 -14.27 -3.11 -2.78
N LEU A 77 -14.67 -2.51 -3.91
CA LEU A 77 -13.71 -1.89 -4.84
C LEU A 77 -12.92 -0.77 -4.14
N GLY A 78 -13.61 0.11 -3.41
CA GLY A 78 -12.96 1.16 -2.63
C GLY A 78 -12.07 0.61 -1.51
N GLN A 79 -12.53 -0.43 -0.82
CA GLN A 79 -11.76 -1.10 0.24
C GLN A 79 -10.49 -1.77 -0.31
N ALA A 80 -10.59 -2.50 -1.43
CA ALA A 80 -9.45 -3.13 -2.07
C ALA A 80 -8.40 -2.11 -2.51
N PHE A 81 -8.85 -0.97 -3.06
CA PHE A 81 -7.94 0.11 -3.44
C PHE A 81 -7.27 0.76 -2.23
N ASN A 82 -8.04 1.04 -1.18
CA ASN A 82 -7.51 1.62 0.06
C ASN A 82 -6.50 0.68 0.74
N GLU A 83 -6.72 -0.63 0.68
CA GLU A 83 -5.78 -1.61 1.23
C GLU A 83 -4.44 -1.57 0.49
N LEU A 84 -4.45 -1.52 -0.85
CA LEU A 84 -3.23 -1.38 -1.65
C LEU A 84 -2.51 -0.05 -1.40
N ILE A 85 -3.26 1.04 -1.26
CA ILE A 85 -2.67 2.32 -0.85
C ILE A 85 -1.99 2.17 0.50
N ARG A 86 -2.69 1.63 1.49
CA ARG A 86 -2.19 1.46 2.86
C ARG A 86 -0.92 0.62 2.89
N GLN A 87 -0.91 -0.51 2.17
CA GLN A 87 0.25 -1.38 2.05
C GLN A 87 1.45 -0.63 1.45
N GLU A 88 1.23 0.14 0.38
CA GLU A 88 2.30 0.90 -0.27
C GLU A 88 2.84 2.03 0.63
N VAL A 89 1.96 2.71 1.37
CA VAL A 89 2.35 3.73 2.35
C VAL A 89 3.21 3.15 3.44
N LEU A 90 2.74 2.05 4.04
CA LEU A 90 3.46 1.38 5.12
C LEU A 90 4.78 0.79 4.66
N SER A 91 4.85 0.29 3.42
CA SER A 91 6.10 -0.22 2.84
C SER A 91 7.12 0.90 2.63
N ASN A 92 6.71 2.04 2.07
CA ASN A 92 7.58 3.21 1.92
C ASN A 92 8.09 3.73 3.27
N GLU A 93 7.22 3.67 4.27
CA GLU A 93 7.55 4.06 5.62
C GLU A 93 8.56 3.09 6.26
N ALA A 94 8.40 1.78 6.05
CA ALA A 94 9.34 0.77 6.50
C ALA A 94 10.73 1.00 5.88
N GLU A 95 10.79 1.29 4.57
CA GLU A 95 12.03 1.66 3.89
C GLU A 95 12.66 2.93 4.50
N ARG A 96 11.85 3.95 4.85
CA ARG A 96 12.34 5.17 5.51
C ARG A 96 12.96 4.90 6.88
N TYR A 97 12.43 3.93 7.63
CA TYR A 97 13.02 3.48 8.90
C TYR A 97 14.20 2.52 8.72
N GLY A 98 14.64 2.26 7.47
CA GLY A 98 15.74 1.35 7.19
C GLY A 98 15.38 -0.13 7.40
N ILE A 99 14.09 -0.46 7.40
CA ILE A 99 13.63 -1.84 7.56
C ILE A 99 13.74 -2.53 6.20
N SER A 100 14.70 -3.44 6.09
CA SER A 100 14.87 -4.33 4.95
C SER A 100 14.61 -5.79 5.33
N VAL A 101 14.39 -6.61 4.30
CA VAL A 101 14.15 -8.05 4.42
C VAL A 101 15.21 -8.76 3.59
N SER A 102 16.07 -9.55 4.25
CA SER A 102 17.12 -10.30 3.57
C SER A 102 16.52 -11.47 2.78
N ASP A 103 17.30 -12.00 1.84
CA ASP A 103 16.89 -13.18 1.06
C ASP A 103 16.70 -14.41 1.94
N GLU A 104 17.53 -14.55 2.97
CA GLU A 104 17.44 -15.63 3.96
C GLU A 104 16.16 -15.52 4.79
N GLU A 105 15.83 -14.30 5.25
CA GLU A 105 14.60 -14.03 6.01
C GLU A 105 13.36 -14.32 5.15
N LEU A 106 13.38 -13.88 3.89
CA LEU A 106 12.30 -14.18 2.95
C LEU A 106 12.16 -15.69 2.77
N MET A 107 13.26 -16.40 2.50
CA MET A 107 13.22 -17.85 2.26
C MET A 107 12.74 -18.60 3.50
N TYR A 108 13.16 -18.19 4.70
CA TYR A 108 12.65 -18.75 5.95
C TYR A 108 11.13 -18.62 6.07
N GLN A 109 10.59 -17.44 5.72
CA GLN A 109 9.14 -17.23 5.77
C GLN A 109 8.39 -18.00 4.69
N LEU A 110 8.92 -18.07 3.46
CA LEU A 110 8.32 -18.86 2.38
C LEU A 110 8.35 -20.36 2.68
N ALA A 111 9.45 -20.86 3.26
CA ALA A 111 9.58 -22.25 3.67
C ALA A 111 8.57 -22.64 4.75
N ALA A 112 8.16 -21.69 5.59
CA ALA A 112 7.15 -21.90 6.63
C ALA A 112 5.71 -21.96 6.09
N VAL A 113 5.45 -21.59 4.82
CA VAL A 113 4.11 -21.62 4.23
C VAL A 113 3.74 -23.06 3.86
N PRO A 114 2.71 -23.66 4.49
CA PRO A 114 2.36 -25.07 4.23
C PRO A 114 2.00 -25.36 2.77
N ALA A 115 1.41 -24.37 2.08
CA ALA A 115 1.09 -24.50 0.66
C ALA A 115 2.32 -24.69 -0.22
N PHE A 116 3.49 -24.22 0.20
CA PHE A 116 4.75 -24.34 -0.56
C PHE A 116 5.56 -25.58 -0.18
N GLN A 117 5.01 -26.45 0.66
CA GLN A 117 5.69 -27.65 1.13
C GLN A 117 5.22 -28.90 0.37
N ARG A 118 6.14 -29.85 0.16
CA ARG A 118 5.87 -31.26 -0.18
C ARG A 118 6.56 -32.12 0.87
N ASP A 119 5.84 -33.09 1.43
CA ASP A 119 6.37 -33.95 2.51
C ASP A 119 6.95 -33.13 3.69
N SER A 120 6.25 -32.05 4.07
CA SER A 120 6.63 -31.09 5.13
C SER A 120 7.93 -30.32 4.91
N HIS A 121 8.50 -30.36 3.70
CA HIS A 121 9.68 -29.60 3.33
C HIS A 121 9.34 -28.63 2.20
N PHE A 122 9.99 -27.48 2.17
CA PHE A 122 9.80 -26.53 1.07
C PHE A 122 10.15 -27.19 -0.28
N ASP A 123 9.24 -27.09 -1.25
CA ASP A 123 9.45 -27.60 -2.60
C ASP A 123 9.32 -26.48 -3.62
N GLU A 124 10.43 -26.16 -4.28
CA GLU A 124 10.53 -25.05 -5.22
C GLU A 124 9.60 -25.24 -6.44
N GLY A 125 9.35 -26.50 -6.86
CA GLY A 125 8.42 -26.82 -7.93
C GLY A 125 6.97 -26.50 -7.56
N THR A 126 6.53 -26.95 -6.38
CA THR A 126 5.22 -26.66 -5.78
C THR A 126 5.06 -25.15 -5.61
N TYR A 127 6.05 -24.47 -5.04
CA TYR A 127 6.07 -23.02 -4.88
C TYR A 127 5.83 -22.29 -6.20
N ARG A 128 6.67 -22.56 -7.23
CA ARG A 128 6.53 -21.91 -8.55
C ARG A 128 5.17 -22.19 -9.18
N GLN A 129 4.70 -23.44 -9.09
CA GLN A 129 3.40 -23.82 -9.63
C GLN A 129 2.26 -23.05 -8.96
N ILE A 130 2.29 -22.89 -7.63
CA ILE A 130 1.25 -22.17 -6.90
C ILE A 130 1.33 -20.67 -7.17
N VAL A 131 2.52 -20.07 -7.14
CA VAL A 131 2.71 -18.64 -7.47
C VAL A 131 2.15 -18.33 -8.85
N GLN A 132 2.46 -19.16 -9.84
CA GLN A 132 1.98 -18.95 -11.20
C GLN A 132 0.47 -19.20 -11.35
N ARG A 133 -0.06 -20.31 -10.79
CA ARG A 133 -1.45 -20.72 -11.01
C ARG A 133 -2.46 -20.01 -10.12
N VAL A 134 -2.11 -19.76 -8.87
CA VAL A 134 -3.03 -19.18 -7.87
C VAL A 134 -2.88 -17.66 -7.83
N PHE A 135 -1.65 -17.16 -7.80
CA PHE A 135 -1.39 -15.73 -7.66
C PHE A 135 -1.25 -15.02 -9.01
N GLY A 136 -0.98 -15.75 -10.09
CA GLY A 136 -0.83 -15.21 -11.44
C GLY A 136 0.49 -14.46 -11.66
N GLN A 137 1.46 -14.61 -10.75
CA GLN A 137 2.69 -13.82 -10.73
C GLN A 137 3.91 -14.61 -11.19
N THR A 138 4.98 -13.87 -11.50
CA THR A 138 6.32 -14.45 -11.51
C THR A 138 6.80 -14.64 -10.06
N PRO A 139 7.70 -15.61 -9.77
CA PRO A 139 8.32 -15.74 -8.45
C PRO A 139 8.94 -14.42 -7.97
N ALA A 140 9.64 -13.69 -8.84
CA ALA A 140 10.27 -12.42 -8.49
C ALA A 140 9.25 -11.35 -8.05
N ASP A 141 8.11 -11.23 -8.74
CA ASP A 141 7.06 -10.28 -8.36
C ASP A 141 6.39 -10.68 -7.04
N PHE A 142 6.14 -11.99 -6.85
CA PHE A 142 5.57 -12.51 -5.62
C PHE A 142 6.49 -12.29 -4.42
N GLU A 143 7.78 -12.60 -4.57
CA GLU A 143 8.80 -12.38 -3.55
C GLU A 143 8.94 -10.90 -3.20
N LYS A 144 8.88 -10.02 -4.19
CA LYS A 144 8.90 -8.57 -3.98
C LYS A 144 7.70 -8.11 -3.15
N ASP A 145 6.49 -8.52 -3.51
CA ASP A 145 5.28 -8.19 -2.76
C ASP A 145 5.36 -8.77 -1.33
N HIS A 146 5.86 -10.01 -1.19
CA HIS A 146 6.03 -10.64 0.12
C HIS A 146 7.04 -9.91 1.00
N ARG A 147 8.16 -9.41 0.44
CA ARG A 147 9.11 -8.57 1.19
C ARG A 147 8.46 -7.31 1.72
N LYS A 148 7.60 -6.66 0.94
CA LYS A 148 6.85 -5.49 1.42
C LYS A 148 5.98 -5.86 2.61
N ASP A 149 5.26 -6.98 2.53
CA ASP A 149 4.42 -7.45 3.64
C ASP A 149 5.23 -7.74 4.91
N VAL A 150 6.40 -8.37 4.76
CA VAL A 150 7.32 -8.65 5.87
C VAL A 150 7.83 -7.33 6.48
N ALA A 151 8.25 -6.38 5.65
CA ALA A 151 8.74 -5.08 6.09
C ALA A 151 7.66 -4.30 6.86
N VAL A 152 6.42 -4.31 6.36
CA VAL A 152 5.27 -3.70 7.04
C VAL A 152 4.98 -4.38 8.39
N ARG A 153 5.04 -5.72 8.47
CA ARG A 153 4.90 -6.43 9.75
C ARG A 153 5.99 -6.02 10.74
N LYS A 154 7.24 -5.94 10.31
CA LYS A 154 8.38 -5.51 11.14
C LYS A 154 8.19 -4.07 11.63
N LEU A 155 7.74 -3.18 10.77
CA LEU A 155 7.41 -1.80 11.12
C LEU A 155 6.32 -1.74 12.20
N ASN A 156 5.25 -2.52 12.04
CA ASN A 156 4.19 -2.58 13.04
C ASN A 156 4.72 -3.12 14.39
N LEU A 157 5.54 -4.16 14.38
CA LEU A 157 6.16 -4.67 15.60
C LEU A 157 7.07 -3.63 16.27
N LEU A 158 7.83 -2.88 15.48
CA LEU A 158 8.68 -1.79 15.98
C LEU A 158 7.84 -0.73 16.69
N ILE A 159 6.78 -0.24 16.05
CA ILE A 159 5.88 0.77 16.63
C ILE A 159 5.22 0.24 17.90
N ALA A 160 4.69 -0.99 17.87
CA ALA A 160 4.07 -1.61 19.03
C ALA A 160 5.06 -1.81 20.19
N SER A 161 6.33 -2.12 19.90
CA SER A 161 7.38 -2.29 20.91
C SER A 161 7.76 -1.00 21.62
N ALA A 162 7.57 0.15 20.96
CA ALA A 162 7.83 1.46 21.55
C ALA A 162 6.75 1.90 22.56
N VAL A 163 5.57 1.27 22.55
CA VAL A 163 4.48 1.58 23.48
C VAL A 163 4.69 0.83 24.80
N GLN A 164 4.96 1.60 25.85
CA GLN A 164 5.10 1.14 27.22
C GLN A 164 4.06 1.82 28.11
N VAL A 165 3.44 1.04 29.00
CA VAL A 165 2.42 1.55 29.93
C VAL A 165 3.00 1.50 31.34
N SER A 166 3.03 2.66 31.99
CA SER A 166 3.50 2.77 33.38
C SER A 166 2.43 2.31 34.39
N ASP A 167 2.85 1.98 35.60
CA ASP A 167 1.94 1.55 36.66
C ASP A 167 0.94 2.66 37.04
N ALA A 168 1.40 3.91 37.02
CA ALA A 168 0.56 5.07 37.26
C ALA A 168 -0.54 5.21 36.21
N GLU A 169 -0.19 5.00 34.94
CA GLU A 169 -1.10 5.09 33.81
C GLU A 169 -2.16 3.97 33.83
N ILE A 170 -1.78 2.76 34.22
CA ILE A 170 -2.73 1.65 34.44
C ILE A 170 -3.73 2.02 35.53
N ASN A 171 -3.27 2.60 36.64
CA ASN A 171 -4.17 2.97 37.74
C ASN A 171 -5.18 4.03 37.31
N VAL A 172 -4.77 4.96 36.44
CA VAL A 172 -5.67 5.97 35.87
C VAL A 172 -6.65 5.36 34.86
N GLU A 173 -6.16 4.48 33.99
CA GLU A 173 -6.96 3.99 32.85
C GLU A 173 -7.84 2.79 33.19
N LYS A 174 -7.50 2.01 34.22
CA LYS A 174 -8.20 0.78 34.66
C LYS A 174 -9.71 0.94 34.76
N ASP A 175 -10.20 1.96 35.47
CA ASP A 175 -11.63 2.11 35.73
C ASP A 175 -12.41 2.43 34.45
N SER A 176 -11.83 3.27 33.59
CA SER A 176 -12.39 3.58 32.26
C SER A 176 -12.38 2.36 31.33
N PHE A 177 -11.33 1.53 31.41
CA PHE A 177 -11.19 0.33 30.60
C PHE A 177 -12.21 -0.74 31.01
N LEU A 178 -12.33 -1.02 32.31
CA LEU A 178 -13.25 -2.02 32.84
C LEU A 178 -14.71 -1.63 32.64
N SER A 179 -15.05 -0.33 32.76
CA SER A 179 -16.41 0.15 32.52
C SER A 179 -16.81 0.10 31.04
N ALA A 180 -15.86 0.24 30.11
CA ALA A 180 -16.09 0.10 28.68
C ALA A 180 -16.33 -1.36 28.25
N GLU A 181 -15.79 -2.34 28.98
CA GLU A 181 -16.03 -3.77 28.72
C GLU A 181 -17.49 -4.13 28.98
N LYS A 182 -18.20 -4.63 27.97
CA LYS A 182 -19.64 -4.91 28.06
C LYS A 182 -19.93 -6.31 28.58
N ASP A 183 -19.00 -7.25 28.42
CA ASP A 183 -19.16 -8.63 28.90
C ASP A 183 -18.80 -8.73 30.39
N PRO A 184 -19.76 -9.07 31.29
CA PRO A 184 -19.49 -9.23 32.72
C PRO A 184 -18.40 -10.25 33.03
N LYS A 185 -18.33 -11.36 32.26
CA LYS A 185 -17.33 -12.42 32.49
C LYS A 185 -15.94 -11.97 32.07
N ALA A 186 -15.83 -11.26 30.94
CA ALA A 186 -14.57 -10.69 30.49
C ALA A 186 -14.07 -9.63 31.49
N ARG A 187 -14.96 -8.78 31.99
CA ARG A 187 -14.65 -7.77 33.01
C ARG A 187 -14.14 -8.41 34.30
N GLU A 188 -14.81 -9.44 34.82
CA GLU A 188 -14.38 -10.17 36.03
C GLU A 188 -13.01 -10.84 35.83
N LYS A 189 -12.78 -11.44 34.65
CA LYS A 189 -11.48 -12.01 34.28
C LYS A 189 -10.38 -10.95 34.28
N LEU A 190 -10.62 -9.78 33.69
CA LEU A 190 -9.66 -8.68 33.66
C LEU A 190 -9.41 -8.07 35.04
N GLN A 191 -10.41 -8.07 35.93
CA GLN A 191 -10.24 -7.64 37.32
C GLN A 191 -9.36 -8.58 38.13
N SER A 192 -9.45 -9.89 37.87
CA SER A 192 -8.70 -10.94 38.58
C SER A 192 -7.31 -11.20 37.98
N ASP A 193 -7.01 -10.70 36.78
CA ASP A 193 -5.72 -10.83 36.10
C ASP A 193 -5.05 -9.45 35.86
N PRO A 194 -4.21 -8.97 36.80
CA PRO A 194 -3.51 -7.69 36.66
C PRO A 194 -2.61 -7.61 35.43
N LYS A 195 -2.03 -8.73 35.00
CA LYS A 195 -1.16 -8.76 33.83
C LYS A 195 -1.99 -8.67 32.55
N GLY A 196 -3.04 -9.47 32.44
CA GLY A 196 -3.97 -9.42 31.32
C GLY A 196 -4.63 -8.05 31.16
N LEU A 197 -4.96 -7.37 32.26
CA LEU A 197 -5.44 -5.99 32.23
C LEU A 197 -4.39 -5.01 31.70
N ARG A 198 -3.13 -5.10 32.16
CA ARG A 198 -2.03 -4.27 31.63
C ARG A 198 -1.86 -4.48 30.13
N ASP A 199 -1.82 -5.74 29.70
CA ASP A 199 -1.63 -6.10 28.30
C ASP A 199 -2.78 -5.55 27.45
N ALA A 200 -4.04 -5.66 27.92
CA ALA A 200 -5.21 -5.13 27.23
C ALA A 200 -5.21 -3.59 27.15
N ILE A 201 -4.80 -2.89 28.20
CA ILE A 201 -4.62 -1.42 28.19
C ILE A 201 -3.50 -1.05 27.20
N ARG A 202 -2.37 -1.75 27.23
CA ARG A 202 -1.27 -1.54 26.28
C ARG A 202 -1.73 -1.74 24.84
N ASP A 203 -2.48 -2.79 24.55
CA ASP A 203 -3.00 -3.06 23.21
C ASP A 203 -3.94 -1.94 22.73
N LYS A 204 -4.79 -1.41 23.61
CA LYS A 204 -5.61 -0.23 23.32
C LYS A 204 -4.73 0.97 22.95
N GLN A 205 -3.68 1.24 23.73
CA GLN A 205 -2.78 2.36 23.45
C GLN A 205 -2.00 2.17 22.16
N ILE A 206 -1.52 0.95 21.87
CA ILE A 206 -0.89 0.59 20.60
C ILE A 206 -1.83 0.94 19.44
N ASN A 207 -3.10 0.55 19.52
CA ASN A 207 -4.08 0.85 18.49
C ASN A 207 -4.31 2.36 18.30
N LEU A 208 -4.32 3.14 19.38
CA LEU A 208 -4.43 4.61 19.32
C LEU A 208 -3.21 5.25 18.67
N VAL A 209 -2.01 4.82 19.05
CA VAL A 209 -0.75 5.28 18.46
C VAL A 209 -0.72 4.97 16.96
N PHE A 210 -1.11 3.75 16.57
CA PHE A 210 -1.23 3.38 15.16
C PHE A 210 -2.24 4.25 14.41
N ALA A 211 -3.41 4.51 15.00
CA ALA A 211 -4.43 5.34 14.38
C ALA A 211 -3.93 6.77 14.14
N ASP A 212 -3.31 7.40 15.14
CA ASP A 212 -2.73 8.74 15.00
C ASP A 212 -1.61 8.78 13.95
N TRP A 213 -0.69 7.82 14.02
CA TRP A 213 0.42 7.72 13.09
C TRP A 213 -0.04 7.51 11.64
N LEU A 214 -0.99 6.60 11.40
CA LEU A 214 -1.58 6.38 10.08
C LEU A 214 -2.28 7.65 9.55
N ASN A 215 -2.99 8.38 10.41
CA ASN A 215 -3.64 9.63 10.02
C ASN A 215 -2.62 10.67 9.57
N ARG A 216 -1.48 10.79 10.28
CA ARG A 216 -0.38 11.67 9.88
C ARG A 216 0.21 11.26 8.53
N LEU A 217 0.45 9.98 8.31
CA LEU A 217 0.96 9.47 7.02
C LEU A 217 -0.02 9.76 5.87
N ASN A 218 -1.30 9.52 6.09
CA ASN A 218 -2.34 9.78 5.10
C ASN A 218 -2.42 11.27 4.72
N SER A 219 -2.18 12.18 5.66
CA SER A 219 -2.18 13.62 5.39
C SER A 219 -1.06 14.08 4.44
N GLN A 220 0.04 13.33 4.38
CA GLN A 220 1.21 13.62 3.54
C GLN A 220 1.18 12.87 2.21
N LEU A 221 0.16 12.04 2.02
CA LEU A 221 0.11 11.07 0.94
C LEU A 221 -0.17 11.72 -0.43
N LYS A 222 0.62 11.35 -1.44
CA LYS A 222 0.34 11.71 -2.83
C LYS A 222 -0.18 10.50 -3.60
N VAL A 223 -1.50 10.38 -3.70
CA VAL A 223 -2.17 9.37 -4.55
C VAL A 223 -2.56 10.00 -5.88
N THR A 224 -2.20 9.36 -6.98
CA THR A 224 -2.63 9.78 -8.33
C THR A 224 -3.22 8.60 -9.07
N ILE A 225 -4.52 8.65 -9.36
CA ILE A 225 -5.17 7.67 -10.25
C ILE A 225 -4.78 8.04 -11.68
N VAL A 226 -4.11 7.12 -12.37
CA VAL A 226 -3.56 7.33 -13.72
C VAL A 226 -4.44 6.74 -14.83
N SER A 227 -5.42 5.91 -14.47
CA SER A 227 -6.38 5.31 -15.42
C SER A 227 -7.78 5.90 -15.25
N ASP A 228 -8.32 6.46 -16.33
CA ASP A 228 -9.69 6.99 -16.35
C ASP A 228 -10.74 5.88 -16.21
N ALA A 229 -10.51 4.74 -16.84
CA ALA A 229 -11.38 3.56 -16.71
C ALA A 229 -11.44 3.08 -15.25
N PHE A 230 -10.30 3.07 -14.56
CA PHE A 230 -10.25 2.72 -13.14
C PHE A 230 -10.97 3.75 -12.27
N ARG A 231 -10.78 5.05 -12.54
CA ARG A 231 -11.49 6.12 -11.84
C ARG A 231 -13.01 5.98 -11.98
N GLN A 232 -13.49 5.68 -13.18
CA GLN A 232 -14.91 5.45 -13.43
C GLN A 232 -15.45 4.24 -12.67
N ARG A 233 -14.69 3.13 -12.64
CA ARG A 233 -15.06 1.93 -11.89
C ARG A 233 -15.15 2.18 -10.38
N LEU A 234 -14.19 2.92 -9.81
CA LEU A 234 -14.22 3.30 -8.39
C LEU A 234 -15.41 4.21 -8.03
N ASN A 235 -15.85 5.05 -8.96
CA ASN A 235 -16.96 5.98 -8.76
C ASN A 235 -18.34 5.40 -9.14
N GLY A 236 -18.42 4.12 -9.51
CA GLY A 236 -19.68 3.45 -9.81
C GLY A 236 -20.25 3.75 -11.21
N GLY A 237 -19.43 4.22 -12.16
CA GLY A 237 -19.81 4.31 -13.57
C GLY A 237 -20.72 5.48 -13.95
N ALA A 238 -20.45 6.70 -13.44
CA ALA A 238 -21.06 7.93 -13.95
C ALA A 238 -19.97 8.95 -14.35
N VAL A 239 -19.85 9.22 -15.65
CA VAL A 239 -19.10 10.36 -16.19
C VAL A 239 -20.07 11.53 -16.32
N SER A 240 -19.78 12.65 -15.66
CA SER A 240 -20.16 13.97 -16.17
C SER A 240 -18.89 14.71 -16.57
N ASN A 241 -18.69 14.84 -17.88
CA ASN A 241 -17.84 15.80 -18.62
C ASN A 241 -17.69 17.16 -17.89
N ALA A 242 -16.58 17.91 -17.88
CA ALA A 242 -15.32 17.94 -18.64
C ALA A 242 -14.34 18.93 -17.91
N PRO A 243 -13.34 19.58 -18.55
CA PRO A 243 -11.95 19.14 -18.73
C PRO A 243 -10.92 20.07 -18.04
N GLY A 244 -9.63 19.69 -18.08
CA GLY A 244 -8.54 20.36 -17.38
C GLY A 244 -8.14 21.77 -17.87
N GLY A 245 -7.36 22.47 -17.05
CA GLY A 245 -6.72 23.74 -17.40
C GLY A 245 -6.13 24.46 -16.19
N ALA A 246 -4.82 24.70 -16.24
CA ALA A 246 -3.92 25.26 -15.24
C ALA A 246 -4.27 26.62 -14.58
N ALA A 247 -3.54 26.87 -13.47
CA ALA A 247 -2.87 28.12 -13.06
C ALA A 247 -3.43 28.85 -11.81
N ALA A 248 -2.61 28.86 -10.74
CA ALA A 248 -2.48 29.99 -9.79
C ALA A 248 -1.64 31.12 -10.46
N PRO A 249 -1.44 32.35 -9.90
CA PRO A 249 -1.69 32.81 -8.53
C PRO A 249 -2.24 34.27 -8.35
N ALA A 250 -2.48 34.64 -7.07
CA ALA A 250 -2.40 35.96 -6.41
C ALA A 250 -3.08 37.22 -7.02
N GLY A 251 -3.87 37.91 -6.18
CA GLY A 251 -4.14 39.35 -6.34
C GLY A 251 -5.45 39.84 -5.70
N ASN A 252 -5.40 40.26 -4.43
CA ASN A 252 -6.33 41.26 -3.89
C ASN A 252 -5.90 42.65 -4.41
N PRO A 253 -6.81 43.55 -4.82
CA PRO A 253 -7.20 44.64 -3.91
C PRO A 253 -8.66 45.11 -4.06
N ASN A 254 -9.40 45.07 -2.94
CA ASN A 254 -10.37 46.06 -2.42
C ASN A 254 -11.61 46.58 -3.23
N PRO A 255 -12.67 47.10 -2.54
CA PRO A 255 -14.05 47.38 -3.02
C PRO A 255 -14.19 48.88 -3.50
N PRO A 256 -15.35 49.49 -3.89
CA PRO A 256 -16.76 49.46 -3.38
C PRO A 256 -17.84 49.31 -4.51
N LYS A 257 -19.15 49.17 -4.29
CA LYS A 257 -20.13 49.89 -3.46
C LYS A 257 -21.30 48.99 -3.07
#